data_AF-A0A924EP71-F1
#
_entry.id   AF-A0A924EP71-F1
#
_cell.length_a   1.000
_cell.length_b   1.000
_cell.length_c   1.000
_cell.angle_alpha   90.00
_cell.angle_beta   90.00
_cell.angle_gamma   90.00
#
_symmetry.space_group_name_H-M   'P 1'
#
loop_
_entity.id
_entity.type
_entity.pdbx_description
1 polymer ?
#
loop_
_entity_poly.entity_id
_entity_poly.type
_entity_poly.pdbx_seq_one_letter_code
_entity_poly.pdbx_strand_id
1 'polypeptide(L)' 'FIRAARPEQAVPLYEYFITSLAAALGKPVATGIFGADMQVALVNDGPVTITMDTKNKE' A
#
# COMPACT_ATOMS: atom_id res chain seq x y z
N PHE A 1 16.43 1.29 5.87
CA PHE A 1 15.13 1.85 6.30
C PHE A 1 15.19 3.25 6.89
N ILE A 2 16.31 4.00 6.78
CA ILE A 2 16.45 5.34 7.40
C ILE A 2 15.41 6.35 6.86
N ARG A 3 14.92 6.14 5.63
CA ARG A 3 13.91 7.00 4.98
C ARG A 3 12.46 6.54 5.20
N ALA A 4 12.24 5.38 5.83
CA ALA A 4 10.89 4.90 6.14
C ALA A 4 10.32 5.67 7.33
N ALA A 5 9.02 5.96 7.28
CA ALA A 5 8.34 6.57 8.41
C ALA A 5 8.35 5.61 9.61
N ARG A 6 8.40 6.17 10.83
CA ARG A 6 8.27 5.38 12.04
C ARG A 6 6.85 4.82 12.16
N PRO A 7 6.63 3.70 12.88
CA PRO A 7 5.32 3.05 12.97
C PRO A 7 4.18 4.01 13.39
N GLU A 8 4.48 4.96 14.29
CA GLU A 8 3.49 5.93 14.80
C GLU A 8 2.96 6.86 13.69
N GLN A 9 3.74 7.08 12.64
CA GLN A 9 3.33 7.83 11.45
C GLN A 9 2.87 6.92 10.31
N ALA A 10 3.50 5.75 10.15
CA ALA A 10 3.22 4.84 9.05
C ALA A 10 1.84 4.16 9.16
N VAL A 11 1.41 3.77 10.36
CA VAL A 11 0.10 3.12 10.56
C VAL A 11 -1.06 4.06 10.20
N PRO A 12 -1.13 5.30 10.72
CA PRO A 12 -2.21 6.21 10.33
C PRO A 12 -2.21 6.54 8.82
N LEU A 13 -1.03 6.69 8.21
CA LEU A 13 -0.93 6.96 6.78
C LEU A 13 -1.39 5.75 5.93
N TYR A 14 -1.07 4.53 6.37
CA TYR A 14 -1.53 3.30 5.74
C TYR A 14 -3.06 3.19 5.77
N GLU A 15 -3.67 3.39 6.94
CA GLU A 15 -5.14 3.36 7.11
C GLU A 15 -5.84 4.48 6.31
N TYR A 16 -5.27 5.69 6.33
CA TYR A 16 -5.76 6.81 5.54
C TYR A 16 -5.72 6.51 4.03
N PHE A 17 -4.65 5.87 3.55
CA PHE A 17 -4.54 5.50 2.15
C PHE A 17 -5.60 4.47 1.74
N ILE A 18 -5.82 3.44 2.55
CA ILE A 18 -6.85 2.42 2.30
C ILE A 18 -8.23 3.04 2.21
N THR A 19 -8.59 3.88 3.19
CA THR A 19 -9.92 4.53 3.23
C THR A 19 -10.12 5.48 2.05
N SER A 20 -9.10 6.26 1.70
CA SER A 20 -9.13 7.16 0.55
C SER A 20 -9.30 6.38 -0.77
N LEU A 21 -8.59 5.26 -0.92
CA LEU A 21 -8.68 4.43 -2.12
C LEU A 21 -10.03 3.72 -2.22
N ALA A 22 -10.56 3.22 -1.11
CA ALA A 22 -11.88 2.61 -1.06
C ALA A 22 -12.98 3.60 -1.46
N ALA A 23 -12.88 4.85 -0.97
CA ALA A 23 -13.77 5.92 -1.37
C ALA A 23 -13.65 6.25 -2.87
N ALA A 24 -12.43 6.39 -3.39
CA ALA A 24 -12.18 6.71 -4.79
C ALA A 24 -12.66 5.62 -5.76
N LEU A 25 -12.57 4.35 -5.36
CA LEU A 25 -13.04 3.20 -6.15
C LEU A 25 -14.53 2.89 -5.94
N GLY A 26 -15.17 3.51 -4.95
CA GLY A 26 -16.57 3.24 -4.58
C GLY A 26 -16.82 1.84 -4.04
N LYS A 27 -15.79 1.15 -3.54
CA LYS A 27 -15.88 -0.23 -3.04
C LYS A 27 -14.82 -0.53 -1.98
N PRO A 28 -15.02 -1.55 -1.11
CA PRO A 28 -14.01 -1.98 -0.17
C PRO A 28 -12.72 -2.42 -0.87
N VAL A 29 -11.59 -2.07 -0.27
CA VAL A 29 -10.25 -2.52 -0.69
C VAL A 29 -9.82 -3.63 0.25
N ALA A 30 -9.38 -4.75 -0.31
CA ALA A 30 -8.80 -5.84 0.48
C ALA A 30 -7.42 -5.44 1.01
N THR A 31 -7.12 -5.79 2.26
CA THR A 31 -5.89 -5.39 2.95
C THR A 31 -5.27 -6.57 3.69
N GLY A 32 -3.98 -6.45 4.01
CA GLY A 32 -3.31 -7.30 4.99
C GLY A 32 -3.38 -6.72 6.41
N ILE A 33 -2.43 -7.11 7.26
CA ILE A 33 -2.28 -6.62 8.63
C ILE A 33 -0.93 -5.90 8.75
N PHE A 34 -0.94 -4.64 9.18
CA PHE A 34 0.28 -3.84 9.30
C PHE A 34 1.24 -4.44 10.34
N GLY A 35 2.51 -4.60 9.97
CA GLY A 35 3.55 -5.10 10.87
C GLY A 35 3.48 -6.60 11.20
N ALA A 36 2.52 -7.33 10.64
CA ALA A 36 2.45 -8.78 10.79
C ALA A 36 3.41 -9.49 9.82
N ASP A 37 3.87 -10.67 10.23
CA ASP A 37 4.47 -11.62 9.29
C ASP A 37 3.38 -12.15 8.36
N MET A 38 3.56 -11.99 7.06
CA MET A 38 2.53 -12.29 6.06
C MET A 38 3.11 -13.07 4.88
N GLN A 39 2.35 -14.06 4.43
CA GLN A 39 2.60 -14.78 3.19
C GLN A 39 1.59 -14.31 2.15
N VAL A 40 2.04 -13.51 1.18
CA VAL A 40 1.17 -12.93 0.14
C VAL A 40 1.30 -13.73 -1.15
N ALA A 41 0.23 -14.41 -1.53
CA ALA A 41 0.15 -15.11 -2.82
C ALA A 41 -0.29 -14.15 -3.92
N LEU A 42 0.35 -14.23 -5.08
CA LEU A 42 0.02 -13.43 -6.26
C LEU A 42 0.29 -14.23 -7.54
N VAL A 43 -0.67 -14.24 -8.45
CA VAL A 43 -0.48 -14.71 -9.84
C VAL A 43 -0.40 -13.47 -10.73
N ASN A 44 0.77 -13.22 -11.32
CA ASN A 44 0.97 -12.08 -12.22
C ASN A 44 0.72 -12.51 -13.67
N ASP A 45 -0.52 -12.30 -14.15
CA ASP A 45 -0.92 -12.62 -15.51
C ASP A 45 -0.48 -11.51 -16.48
N GLY A 46 0.58 -11.76 -17.27
CA GLY A 46 1.31 -10.75 -18.06
C GLY A 46 2.78 -11.12 -18.25
N PRO A 47 3.69 -10.89 -17.28
CA PRO A 47 3.58 -10.07 -16.07
C PRO A 47 4.01 -8.63 -16.32
N VAL A 48 3.25 -7.66 -15.80
CA VAL A 48 3.59 -6.23 -15.83
C VAL A 48 3.83 -5.74 -14.41
N THR A 49 4.86 -4.92 -14.20
CA THR A 49 5.14 -4.30 -12.91
C THR A 49 5.42 -2.82 -13.12
N ILE A 50 4.65 -1.97 -12.44
CA ILE A 50 4.78 -0.52 -12.49
C ILE A 50 5.22 -0.05 -11.11
N THR A 51 6.34 0.67 -11.07
CA THR A 51 6.85 1.32 -9.86
C THR A 51 6.43 2.78 -9.84
N MET A 52 5.94 3.28 -8.71
CA MET A 52 5.53 4.67 -8.54
C MET A 52 6.16 5.27 -7.27
N ASP A 53 6.69 6.49 -7.37
CA ASP A 53 7.18 7.27 -6.23
C ASP A 53 6.61 8.69 -6.32
N THR A 54 5.89 9.14 -5.30
CA THR A 54 5.26 10.47 -5.31
C THR A 54 6.27 11.62 -5.34
N LYS A 55 7.53 11.36 -4.97
CA LYS A 55 8.64 12.33 -5.06
C LYS A 55 9.35 12.28 -6.40
N ASN A 56 9.18 11.21 -7.18
CA ASN A 56 9.73 11.08 -8.53
C ASN A 56 8.57 10.99 -9.54
N LYS A 57 8.12 12.15 -10.01
CA LYS A 57 6.91 12.30 -10.86
C LYS A 57 7.18 12.15 -12.36
N GLU A 58 8.38 11.69 -12.74
CA GLU A 58 8.76 11.44 -14.14
C GLU A 58 8.38 10.02 -14.58
#